data_AF-A0A7S4MDU9-F1
#
_entry.id   AF-A0A7S4MDU9-F1
#
_cell.length_a   1.000
_cell.length_b   1.000
_cell.length_c   1.000
_cell.angle_alpha   90.00
_cell.angle_beta   90.00
_cell.angle_gamma   90.00
#
_symmetry.space_group_name_H-M   'P 1'
#
loop_
_entity.id
_entity.type
_entity.pdbx_description
1 polymer ?
#
loop_
_entity_poly.entity_id
_entity_poly.type
_entity_poly.pdbx_seq_one_letter_code
_entity_poly.pdbx_strand_id
1 'polypeptide(L)'
;GNLVEILSDLVMYDYSRLASSAANLLVRHFSQFEEQHKAFSFVQILITRQNVRVYQEVREKLDILRNWKEESLDKLVNIIDGFSSLCLTKRREVTSVVPEHQRILHNLSAHKIILDFLNLPGKRHIPELKPLYTVCFNFLANFCR
;
A
#
# COMPACT_ATOMS: atom_id res chain seq x y z
N GLY A 1 7.65 22.64 21.44
CA GLY A 1 8.70 23.53 22.01
C GLY A 1 9.36 24.24 20.85
N ASN A 2 9.51 25.56 20.94
CA ASN A 2 9.80 26.44 19.79
C ASN A 2 11.28 26.43 19.36
N LEU A 3 11.78 25.23 19.06
CA LEU A 3 13.19 24.97 18.74
C LEU A 3 13.61 25.67 17.44
N VAL A 4 12.69 25.81 16.48
CA VAL A 4 12.98 26.42 15.17
C VAL A 4 13.17 27.94 15.29
N GLU A 5 12.31 28.64 16.05
CA GLU A 5 12.48 30.09 16.29
C GLU A 5 13.77 30.38 17.05
N ILE A 6 14.06 29.62 18.11
CA ILE A 6 15.28 29.79 18.91
C ILE A 6 16.55 29.55 18.09
N LEU A 7 16.57 28.51 17.25
CA LEU A 7 17.74 28.21 16.41
C LEU A 7 17.88 29.19 15.24
N SER A 8 16.79 29.70 14.68
CA SER A 8 16.80 30.73 13.64
C SER A 8 17.43 32.03 14.15
N ASP A 9 17.04 32.45 15.37
CA ASP A 9 17.63 33.63 16.02
C ASP A 9 19.12 33.43 16.33
N LEU A 10 19.52 32.22 16.76
CA LEU A 10 20.93 31.89 17.04
C LEU A 10 21.84 31.84 15.81
N VAL A 11 21.30 31.52 14.63
CA VAL A 11 22.06 31.55 13.35
C VAL A 11 22.30 32.98 12.87
N MET A 12 21.42 33.91 13.22
CA MET A 12 21.52 35.32 12.83
C MET A 12 22.45 36.16 13.72
N TYR A 13 23.03 35.59 14.79
CA TYR A 13 24.01 36.25 15.67
C TYR A 13 25.47 36.04 15.19
N ASP A 14 26.31 37.09 15.29
CA ASP A 14 27.71 37.15 14.80
C ASP A 14 28.73 36.24 15.52
N TYR A 15 28.27 35.19 16.21
CA TYR A 15 29.13 34.18 16.83
C TYR A 15 29.26 32.96 15.90
N SER A 16 30.24 33.02 15.00
CA SER A 16 30.45 32.06 13.90
C SER A 16 30.39 30.57 14.30
N ARG A 17 30.96 30.19 15.46
CA ARG A 17 30.93 28.80 15.94
C ARG A 17 29.56 28.35 16.43
N LEU A 18 28.80 29.26 17.05
CA LEU A 18 27.47 28.96 17.59
C LEU A 18 26.42 28.97 16.47
N ALA A 19 26.51 29.94 15.56
CA ALA A 19 25.71 29.99 14.35
C ALA A 19 25.90 28.73 13.48
N SER A 20 27.14 28.27 13.30
CA SER A 20 27.42 27.02 12.58
C SER A 20 26.80 25.80 13.27
N SER A 21 26.85 25.75 14.60
CA SER A 21 26.29 24.64 15.38
C SER A 21 24.76 24.65 15.35
N ALA A 22 24.13 25.82 15.45
CA ALA A 22 22.69 25.99 15.34
C ALA A 22 22.18 25.69 13.93
N ALA A 23 22.91 26.12 12.90
CA ALA A 23 22.61 25.80 11.50
C ALA A 23 22.72 24.29 11.22
N ASN A 24 23.76 23.62 11.74
CA ASN A 24 23.88 22.16 11.64
C ASN A 24 22.74 21.45 12.35
N LEU A 25 22.28 21.96 13.51
CA LEU A 25 21.13 21.40 14.22
C LEU A 25 19.82 21.62 13.46
N LEU A 26 19.63 22.78 12.82
CA LEU A 26 18.49 23.06 11.93
C LEU A 26 18.49 22.15 10.72
N VAL A 27 19.62 22.04 10.01
CA VAL A 27 19.77 21.14 8.86
C VAL A 27 19.48 19.70 9.28
N ARG A 28 20.05 19.24 10.40
CA ARG A 28 19.78 17.89 10.92
C ARG A 28 18.31 17.70 11.29
N HIS A 29 17.67 18.68 11.92
CA HIS A 29 16.25 18.62 12.27
C HIS A 29 15.36 18.55 11.01
N PHE A 30 15.64 19.36 9.99
CA PHE A 30 14.90 19.35 8.72
C PHE A 30 15.19 18.10 7.88
N SER A 31 16.43 17.61 7.87
CA SER A 31 16.79 16.33 7.23
C SER A 31 16.15 15.14 7.95
N GLN A 32 16.09 15.18 9.29
CA GLN A 32 15.37 14.19 10.08
C GLN A 32 13.87 14.26 9.84
N PHE A 33 13.30 15.45 9.61
CA PHE A 33 11.92 15.62 9.15
C PHE A 33 11.71 15.04 7.74
N GLU A 34 12.64 15.19 6.80
CA GLU A 34 12.57 14.52 5.49
C GLU A 34 12.67 13.00 5.60
N GLU A 35 13.58 12.47 6.43
CA GLU A 35 13.72 11.03 6.67
C GLU A 35 12.50 10.47 7.39
N GLN A 36 11.97 11.19 8.38
CA GLN A 36 10.71 10.87 9.02
C GLN A 36 9.56 10.95 8.03
N HIS A 37 9.49 11.96 7.15
CA HIS A 37 8.47 12.07 6.11
C HIS A 37 8.58 10.94 5.08
N LYS A 38 9.81 10.53 4.70
CA LYS A 38 10.06 9.36 3.85
C LYS A 38 9.62 8.07 4.56
N ALA A 39 9.96 7.91 5.84
CA ALA A 39 9.50 6.79 6.67
C ALA A 39 7.96 6.81 6.87
N PHE A 40 7.36 7.99 7.03
CA PHE A 40 5.91 8.17 7.09
C PHE A 40 5.26 7.88 5.74
N SER A 41 5.91 8.13 4.60
CA SER A 41 5.41 7.67 3.29
C SER A 41 5.36 6.14 3.16
N PHE A 42 6.22 5.42 3.90
CA PHE A 42 6.16 3.96 4.02
C PHE A 42 5.09 3.48 5.01
N VAL A 43 4.70 4.30 5.99
CA VAL A 43 3.67 3.97 7.01
C VAL A 43 2.27 4.50 6.65
N GLN A 44 2.15 5.51 5.79
CA GLN A 44 0.93 6.27 5.55
C GLN A 44 0.46 6.09 4.09
N ILE A 45 -0.33 5.04 3.87
CA ILE A 45 -0.86 4.63 2.56
C ILE A 45 -1.90 5.65 2.00
N LEU A 46 -2.46 6.51 2.87
CA LEU A 46 -3.66 7.30 2.60
C LEU A 46 -3.37 8.79 2.52
N ILE A 47 -2.55 9.20 1.56
CA ILE A 47 -2.24 10.63 1.34
C ILE A 47 -3.27 11.28 0.39
N THR A 48 -3.93 10.50 -0.48
CA THR A 48 -4.94 11.01 -1.43
C THR A 48 -6.34 10.54 -1.09
N ARG A 49 -7.37 11.37 -1.35
CA ARG A 49 -8.78 10.98 -1.21
C ARG A 49 -9.14 9.76 -2.07
N GLN A 50 -8.45 9.57 -3.20
CA GLN A 50 -8.65 8.42 -4.07
C GLN A 50 -8.12 7.13 -3.42
N ASN A 51 -6.94 7.16 -2.80
CA ASN A 51 -6.38 5.99 -2.12
C ASN A 51 -7.21 5.59 -0.89
N VAL A 52 -7.84 6.57 -0.21
CA VAL A 52 -8.77 6.29 0.91
C VAL A 52 -9.97 5.48 0.44
N ARG A 53 -10.55 5.86 -0.72
CA ARG A 53 -11.67 5.13 -1.31
C ARG A 53 -11.26 3.72 -1.71
N VAL A 54 -10.12 3.58 -2.40
CA VAL A 54 -9.59 2.26 -2.81
C VAL A 54 -9.32 1.39 -1.59
N TYR A 55 -8.74 1.94 -0.52
CA TYR A 55 -8.52 1.21 0.73
C TYR A 55 -9.83 0.70 1.36
N GLN A 56 -10.85 1.56 1.45
CA GLN A 56 -12.15 1.20 2.00
C GLN A 56 -12.81 0.09 1.17
N GLU A 57 -12.82 0.24 -0.16
CA GLU A 57 -13.37 -0.75 -1.08
C GLU A 57 -12.63 -2.10 -0.98
N VAL A 58 -11.29 -2.08 -0.95
CA VAL A 58 -10.49 -3.30 -0.80
C VAL A 58 -10.78 -3.96 0.55
N ARG A 59 -10.88 -3.19 1.62
CA ARG A 59 -11.18 -3.72 2.96
C ARG A 59 -12.54 -4.44 2.99
N GLU A 60 -13.58 -3.80 2.49
CA GLU A 60 -14.94 -4.39 2.44
C GLU A 60 -14.96 -5.68 1.62
N LYS A 61 -14.32 -5.67 0.44
CA LYS A 61 -14.21 -6.86 -0.40
C LYS A 61 -13.42 -7.99 0.25
N LEU A 62 -12.39 -7.68 1.02
CA LEU A 62 -11.63 -8.68 1.78
C LEU A 62 -12.45 -9.28 2.92
N ASP A 63 -13.34 -8.52 3.55
CA ASP A 63 -14.24 -9.06 4.58
C ASP A 63 -15.24 -10.07 3.98
N ILE A 64 -15.71 -9.83 2.74
CA ILE A 64 -16.49 -10.82 1.98
C ILE A 64 -15.66 -12.08 1.71
N LEU A 65 -14.41 -11.93 1.26
CA LEU A 65 -13.53 -13.08 1.00
C LEU A 65 -13.18 -13.88 2.26
N ARG A 66 -13.13 -13.26 3.44
CA ARG A 66 -12.94 -13.97 4.72
C ARG A 66 -14.12 -14.87 5.07
N ASN A 67 -15.33 -14.45 4.70
CA ASN A 67 -16.59 -15.17 4.95
C ASN A 67 -17.11 -15.91 3.70
N TRP A 68 -16.21 -16.32 2.80
CA TRP A 68 -16.54 -16.84 1.47
C TRP A 68 -17.45 -18.07 1.43
N LYS A 69 -17.59 -18.82 2.53
CA LYS A 69 -18.43 -20.02 2.60
C LYS A 69 -19.91 -19.73 2.36
N GLU A 70 -20.35 -18.49 2.59
CA GLU A 70 -21.75 -18.05 2.43
C GLU A 70 -21.97 -17.33 1.09
N GLU A 71 -20.94 -17.22 0.26
CA GLU A 71 -20.95 -16.38 -0.95
C GLU A 71 -20.86 -17.21 -2.23
N SER A 72 -21.40 -16.68 -3.32
CA SER A 72 -21.35 -17.36 -4.62
C SER A 72 -19.95 -17.34 -5.21
N LEU A 73 -19.59 -18.42 -5.92
CA LEU A 73 -18.29 -18.53 -6.60
C LEU A 73 -18.05 -17.35 -7.55
N ASP A 74 -19.05 -16.95 -8.32
CA ASP A 74 -18.96 -15.82 -9.27
C ASP A 74 -18.61 -14.51 -8.56
N LYS A 75 -19.17 -14.27 -7.37
CA LYS A 75 -18.86 -13.07 -6.59
C LYS A 75 -17.43 -13.09 -6.09
N LEU A 76 -16.93 -14.24 -5.62
CA LEU A 76 -15.53 -14.41 -5.21
C LEU A 76 -14.58 -14.16 -6.40
N VAL A 77 -14.89 -14.73 -7.56
CA VAL A 77 -14.11 -14.57 -8.79
C VAL A 77 -14.02 -13.10 -9.19
N ASN A 78 -15.16 -12.40 -9.22
CA ASN A 78 -15.23 -10.99 -9.60
C ASN A 78 -14.43 -10.08 -8.65
N ILE A 79 -14.43 -10.38 -7.34
CA ILE A 79 -13.66 -9.61 -6.37
C ILE A 79 -12.15 -9.75 -6.63
N ILE A 80 -11.67 -10.98 -6.83
CA ILE A 80 -10.24 -11.27 -7.00
C ILE A 80 -9.72 -10.73 -8.34
N ASP A 81 -10.54 -10.82 -9.39
CA ASP A 81 -10.22 -10.19 -10.68
C ASP A 81 -10.14 -8.66 -10.54
N GLY A 82 -11.06 -8.06 -9.79
CA GLY A 82 -11.02 -6.64 -9.43
C GLY A 82 -9.72 -6.23 -8.74
N PHE A 83 -9.21 -7.02 -7.79
CA PHE A 83 -7.91 -6.74 -7.15
C PHE A 83 -6.73 -6.83 -8.12
N SER A 84 -6.78 -7.76 -9.07
CA SER A 84 -5.79 -7.88 -10.13
C SER A 84 -5.75 -6.61 -10.99
N SER A 85 -6.92 -6.06 -11.30
CA SER A 85 -7.06 -4.82 -12.07
C SER A 85 -6.50 -3.60 -11.34
N LEU A 86 -6.62 -3.54 -10.00
CA LEU A 86 -6.09 -2.44 -9.18
C LEU A 86 -4.56 -2.35 -9.22
N CYS A 87 -3.87 -3.47 -9.43
CA CYS A 87 -2.41 -3.52 -9.51
C CYS A 87 -1.87 -2.90 -10.81
N LEU A 88 -2.72 -2.70 -11.83
CA LEU A 88 -2.32 -2.28 -13.17
C LEU A 88 -3.08 -1.03 -13.60
N THR A 89 -2.45 -0.20 -14.42
CA THR A 89 -3.11 0.87 -15.17
C THR A 89 -2.75 0.73 -16.63
N LYS A 90 -3.77 0.80 -17.50
CA LYS A 90 -3.59 0.83 -18.96
C LYS A 90 -3.71 2.28 -19.44
N ARG A 91 -2.60 2.88 -19.88
CA ARG A 91 -2.60 4.16 -20.61
C ARG A 91 -1.91 3.98 -21.94
N ARG A 92 -2.63 4.25 -23.04
CA ARG A 92 -2.10 4.28 -24.42
C ARG A 92 -1.21 3.06 -24.71
N GLU A 93 -1.79 1.87 -24.57
CA GLU A 93 -1.17 0.56 -24.84
C GLU A 93 -0.03 0.13 -23.88
N VAL A 94 0.44 1.01 -22.99
CA VAL A 94 1.39 0.65 -21.93
C VAL A 94 0.62 0.22 -20.68
N THR A 95 0.92 -0.99 -20.20
CA THR A 95 0.46 -1.47 -18.90
C THR A 95 1.51 -1.14 -17.86
N SER A 96 1.22 -0.20 -16.97
CA SER A 96 2.08 0.20 -15.86
C SER A 96 1.55 -0.34 -14.54
N VAL A 97 2.46 -0.71 -13.64
CA VAL A 97 2.12 -1.10 -12.27
C VAL A 97 1.67 0.13 -11.47
N VAL A 98 0.75 -0.07 -10.51
CA VAL A 98 0.30 0.96 -9.55
C VAL A 98 0.78 0.62 -8.14
N PRO A 99 1.98 1.09 -7.72
CA PRO A 99 2.58 0.69 -6.46
C PRO A 99 1.75 1.07 -5.23
N GLU A 100 0.99 2.17 -5.29
CA GLU A 100 0.15 2.59 -4.16
C GLU A 100 -0.96 1.58 -3.87
N HIS A 101 -1.62 1.06 -4.92
CA HIS A 101 -2.67 0.06 -4.78
C HIS A 101 -2.12 -1.31 -4.36
N GLN A 102 -0.96 -1.71 -4.90
CA GLN A 102 -0.28 -2.93 -4.45
C GLN A 102 0.08 -2.84 -2.95
N ARG A 103 0.56 -1.69 -2.47
CA ARG A 103 0.81 -1.46 -1.04
C ARG A 103 -0.47 -1.54 -0.20
N ILE A 104 -1.59 -0.99 -0.67
CA ILE A 104 -2.90 -1.16 0.00
C ILE A 104 -3.24 -2.64 0.15
N LEU A 105 -3.20 -3.39 -0.95
CA LEU A 105 -3.50 -4.83 -0.99
C LEU A 105 -2.55 -5.63 -0.10
N HIS A 106 -1.26 -5.30 -0.09
CA HIS A 106 -0.26 -5.91 0.78
C HIS A 106 -0.59 -5.68 2.26
N ASN A 107 -0.84 -4.42 2.64
CA ASN A 107 -1.02 -4.05 4.04
C ASN A 107 -2.36 -4.53 4.60
N LEU A 108 -3.38 -4.68 3.76
CA LEU A 108 -4.62 -5.38 4.11
C LEU A 108 -4.51 -6.91 4.06
N SER A 109 -3.33 -7.44 3.75
CA SER A 109 -3.03 -8.88 3.67
C SER A 109 -3.88 -9.63 2.65
N ALA A 110 -4.25 -9.01 1.52
CA ALA A 110 -5.01 -9.64 0.45
C ALA A 110 -4.32 -10.92 -0.05
N HIS A 111 -3.00 -10.86 -0.25
CA HIS A 111 -2.18 -12.00 -0.69
C HIS A 111 -2.30 -13.23 0.22
N LYS A 112 -2.45 -13.06 1.53
CA LYS A 112 -2.60 -14.19 2.47
C LYS A 112 -3.92 -14.92 2.26
N ILE A 113 -5.02 -14.17 2.16
CA ILE A 113 -6.36 -14.72 1.89
C ILE A 113 -6.38 -15.46 0.55
N ILE A 114 -5.74 -14.91 -0.48
CA ILE A 114 -5.61 -15.57 -1.79
C ILE A 114 -4.81 -16.87 -1.69
N LEU A 115 -3.70 -16.88 -0.95
CA LEU A 115 -2.92 -18.10 -0.71
C LEU A 115 -3.73 -19.16 0.05
N ASP A 116 -4.58 -18.76 1.00
CA ASP A 116 -5.46 -19.68 1.72
C ASP A 116 -6.45 -20.37 0.77
N PHE A 117 -7.01 -19.65 -0.22
CA PHE A 117 -7.84 -20.25 -1.27
C PHE A 117 -7.07 -21.29 -2.08
N LEU A 118 -5.83 -20.99 -2.47
CA LEU A 118 -4.97 -21.92 -3.23
C LEU A 118 -4.58 -23.17 -2.41
N ASN A 119 -4.49 -23.02 -1.09
CA ASN A 119 -4.07 -24.08 -0.17
C ASN A 119 -5.22 -24.95 0.36
N LEU A 120 -6.47 -24.73 -0.07
CA LEU A 120 -7.60 -25.54 0.38
C LEU A 120 -7.39 -27.04 0.06
N PRO A 121 -7.29 -27.92 1.09
CA PRO A 121 -7.03 -29.33 0.89
C PRO A 121 -8.18 -30.01 0.14
N GLY A 122 -7.85 -30.93 -0.77
CA GLY A 122 -8.83 -31.73 -1.53
C GLY A 122 -9.58 -30.98 -2.65
N LYS A 123 -9.32 -29.69 -2.88
CA LYS A 123 -10.06 -28.87 -3.86
C LYS A 123 -9.33 -28.61 -5.18
N ARG A 124 -8.06 -29.02 -5.29
CA ARG A 124 -7.18 -28.77 -6.45
C ARG A 124 -7.64 -29.41 -7.77
N HIS A 125 -8.55 -30.39 -7.71
CA HIS A 125 -9.03 -31.14 -8.88
C HIS A 125 -10.53 -30.93 -9.16
N ILE A 126 -11.20 -30.02 -8.45
CA ILE A 126 -12.62 -29.73 -8.65
C ILE A 126 -12.76 -28.80 -9.87
N PRO A 127 -13.32 -29.27 -11.01
CA PRO A 127 -13.41 -28.46 -12.23
C PRO A 127 -14.16 -27.15 -12.04
N GLU A 128 -15.18 -27.15 -11.18
CA GLU A 128 -16.02 -25.99 -10.87
C GLU A 128 -15.22 -24.87 -10.19
N LEU A 129 -14.12 -25.18 -9.49
CA LEU A 129 -13.27 -24.18 -8.82
C LEU A 129 -12.14 -23.66 -9.71
N LYS A 130 -11.96 -24.21 -10.91
CA LYS A 130 -10.93 -23.78 -11.86
C LYS A 130 -10.97 -22.27 -12.17
N PRO A 131 -12.13 -21.61 -12.33
CA PRO A 131 -12.19 -20.16 -12.53
C PRO A 131 -11.61 -19.39 -11.35
N LEU A 132 -11.91 -19.81 -10.12
CA LEU A 132 -11.39 -19.20 -8.89
C LEU A 132 -9.87 -19.31 -8.80
N TYR A 133 -9.33 -20.51 -9.05
CA TYR A 133 -7.88 -20.71 -9.04
C TYR A 133 -7.17 -19.86 -10.12
N THR A 134 -7.75 -19.76 -11.31
CA THR A 134 -7.22 -18.93 -12.40
C THR A 134 -7.09 -17.46 -11.98
N VAL A 135 -8.14 -16.88 -11.38
CA VAL A 135 -8.08 -15.47 -10.94
C VAL A 135 -7.13 -15.27 -9.75
N CYS A 136 -7.01 -16.25 -8.84
CA CYS A 136 -6.01 -16.20 -7.76
C CYS A 136 -4.57 -16.14 -8.31
N PHE A 137 -4.25 -16.97 -9.31
CA PHE A 137 -2.93 -16.94 -9.95
C PHE A 137 -2.68 -15.64 -10.71
N ASN A 138 -3.67 -15.16 -11.46
CA ASN A 138 -3.58 -13.88 -12.17
C ASN A 138 -3.36 -12.71 -11.19
N PHE A 139 -4.04 -12.72 -10.05
CA PHE A 139 -3.82 -11.75 -8.98
C PHE A 139 -2.38 -11.78 -8.51
N LEU A 140 -1.85 -12.94 -8.12
CA LEU A 140 -0.48 -13.06 -7.62
C LEU A 140 0.55 -12.62 -8.68
N ALA A 141 0.33 -12.96 -9.95
CA ALA A 141 1.20 -12.56 -11.05
C ALA A 141 1.25 -11.03 -11.22
N ASN A 142 0.10 -10.35 -11.12
CA ASN A 142 0.01 -8.89 -11.25
C ASN A 142 0.44 -8.15 -9.98
N PHE A 143 0.22 -8.76 -8.81
CA PHE A 143 0.57 -8.20 -7.52
C PHE A 143 2.09 -8.22 -7.25
N CYS A 144 2.80 -9.24 -7.74
CA CYS A 144 4.25 -9.40 -7.55
C CYS A 144 5.10 -8.73 -8.65
N ARG A 145 4.48 -8.06 -9.62
CA ARG A 145 5.13 -7.36 -10.72
C ARG A 145 5.56 -5.95 -10.30
#